data_AF-A0A552ZG19-F1
#
_entry.id   AF-A0A552ZG19-F1
#
_cell.length_a   1.000
_cell.length_b   1.000
_cell.length_c   1.000
_cell.angle_alpha   90.00
_cell.angle_beta   90.00
_cell.angle_gamma   90.00
#
_symmetry.space_group_name_H-M   'P 1'
#
loop_
_entity.id
_entity.type
_entity.pdbx_description
1 polymer ?
#
loop_
_entity_poly.entity_id
_entity_poly.type
_entity_poly.pdbx_seq_one_letter_code
_entity_poly.pdbx_strand_id
1 'polypeptide(L)' 'MGERSRLVWPIAAAAVSAVGGVMWSARRRSAGGRHEMPDLPGAHEDGTVHVTPEGEVRVDPNA' A
#
# COMPACT_ATOMS: atom_id res chain seq x y z
N MET A 1 -24.91 -36.58 24.68
CA MET A 1 -24.10 -35.34 24.61
C MET A 1 -23.52 -35.21 23.19
N GLY A 2 -24.31 -34.86 22.15
CA GLY A 2 -23.80 -35.00 20.76
C GLY A 2 -24.37 -34.06 19.69
N GLU A 3 -25.24 -33.13 20.09
CA GLU A 3 -26.04 -32.34 19.13
C GLU A 3 -25.79 -30.84 19.31
N ARG A 4 -25.63 -30.39 20.56
CA ARG A 4 -25.30 -29.00 20.91
C ARG A 4 -23.92 -28.60 20.38
N SER A 5 -22.93 -29.50 20.46
CA SER A 5 -21.55 -29.26 20.05
C SER A 5 -21.40 -29.09 18.53
N ARG A 6 -22.28 -29.73 17.75
CA ARG A 6 -22.26 -29.64 16.27
C ARG A 6 -22.62 -28.24 15.76
N LEU A 7 -23.41 -27.48 16.53
CA LEU A 7 -23.83 -26.12 16.19
C LEU A 7 -22.85 -25.06 16.72
N VAL A 8 -22.14 -25.34 17.82
CA VAL A 8 -21.18 -24.38 18.40
C VAL A 8 -20.02 -24.08 17.44
N TRP A 9 -19.45 -25.10 16.80
CA TRP A 9 -18.34 -24.94 15.87
C TRP A 9 -18.64 -24.07 14.64
N PRO A 10 -19.74 -24.29 13.87
CA PRO A 10 -20.06 -23.44 12.74
C PRO A 10 -20.41 -22.01 13.16
N ILE A 11 -21.06 -21.81 14.32
CA ILE A 11 -21.34 -20.46 14.85
C ILE A 11 -20.04 -19.74 15.20
N ALA A 12 -19.10 -20.42 15.88
CA ALA A 12 -17.80 -19.85 16.21
C ALA A 12 -17.00 -19.51 14.94
N ALA A 13 -16.99 -20.41 13.94
CA ALA A 13 -16.32 -20.18 12.67
C ALA A 13 -16.91 -18.99 11.90
N ALA A 14 -18.24 -18.85 11.88
CA ALA A 14 -18.93 -17.72 11.27
C ALA A 14 -18.60 -16.40 11.98
N ALA A 15 -18.60 -16.40 13.32
CA ALA A 15 -18.26 -15.23 14.10
C ALA A 15 -16.81 -14.76 13.86
N VAL A 16 -15.85 -15.69 13.88
CA VAL A 16 -14.43 -15.38 13.58
C VAL A 16 -14.26 -14.86 12.16
N SER A 17 -14.92 -15.48 11.19
CA SER A 17 -14.87 -15.05 9.79
C SER A 17 -15.46 -13.66 9.59
N ALA A 18 -16.58 -13.35 10.24
CA ALA A 18 -17.20 -12.04 10.18
C ALA A 18 -16.30 -10.96 10.78
N VAL A 19 -15.73 -11.19 11.97
CA VAL A 19 -14.80 -10.25 12.62
C VAL A 19 -13.55 -10.04 11.74
N GLY A 20 -12.98 -11.12 11.21
CA GLY A 20 -11.83 -11.06 10.31
C GLY A 20 -12.13 -10.26 9.03
N GLY A 21 -13.30 -10.49 8.43
CA GLY A 21 -13.75 -9.75 7.24
C GLY A 21 -13.94 -8.26 7.50
N VAL A 22 -14.55 -7.90 8.64
CA VAL A 22 -14.71 -6.49 9.05
C VAL A 22 -13.35 -5.83 9.27
N MET A 23 -12.44 -6.49 9.98
CA MET A 23 -11.11 -5.96 10.28
C MET A 23 -10.26 -5.80 9.02
N TRP A 24 -10.31 -6.78 8.10
CA TRP A 24 -9.64 -6.68 6.81
C TRP A 24 -10.20 -5.54 5.96
N SER A 25 -11.53 -5.42 5.88
CA SER A 25 -12.20 -4.34 5.14
C SER A 25 -11.87 -2.96 5.73
N ALA A 26 -11.86 -2.82 7.05
CA ALA A 26 -11.44 -1.60 7.73
C ALA A 26 -9.97 -1.27 7.44
N ARG A 27 -9.07 -2.24 7.57
CA ARG A 27 -7.64 -2.05 7.26
C ARG A 27 -7.43 -1.62 5.82
N ARG A 28 -8.11 -2.25 4.86
CA ARG A 28 -7.96 -1.93 3.45
C ARG A 28 -8.44 -0.50 3.14
N ARG A 29 -9.49 -0.05 3.81
CA ARG A 29 -9.98 1.34 3.72
C ARG A 29 -9.03 2.34 4.37
N SER A 30 -8.39 1.99 5.49
CA SER A 30 -7.39 2.86 6.13
C SER A 30 -6.07 2.94 5.36
N ALA A 31 -5.63 1.84 4.73
CA ALA A 31 -4.36 1.79 3.99
C ALA A 31 -4.40 2.54 2.64
N GLY A 32 -5.57 2.94 2.15
CA GLY A 32 -5.72 3.75 0.95
C GLY A 32 -5.80 5.27 1.19
N GLY A 33 -5.67 5.73 2.44
CA GLY A 33 -6.06 7.08 2.83
C GLY A 33 -5.00 8.17 2.76
N ARG A 34 -3.71 7.82 2.63
CA ARG A 34 -2.63 8.81 2.53
C ARG A 34 -1.50 8.24 1.67
N HIS A 35 -1.59 8.47 0.36
CA HIS A 35 -0.36 8.73 -0.38
C HIS A 35 0.18 10.01 0.25
N GLU A 36 1.21 9.90 1.09
CA GLU A 36 1.92 11.09 1.53
C GLU A 36 2.37 11.78 0.27
N MET A 37 1.87 13.01 0.05
CA MET A 37 2.47 13.86 -0.96
C MET A 37 3.92 14.01 -0.52
N PRO A 38 4.92 13.57 -1.31
CA PRO A 38 6.31 13.80 -0.93
C PRO A 38 6.47 15.30 -0.67
N ASP A 39 7.17 15.66 0.41
CA ASP A 39 7.34 17.05 0.84
C ASP A 39 7.92 17.95 -0.27
N LEU A 40 8.55 17.32 -1.27
CA LEU A 40 9.08 17.92 -2.47
C LEU A 40 8.40 17.30 -3.71
N PRO A 41 7.67 18.09 -4.52
CA PRO A 41 7.24 17.62 -5.83
C PRO A 41 8.49 17.35 -6.67
N GLY A 42 8.78 16.08 -6.97
CA GLY A 42 9.86 15.71 -7.87
C GLY A 42 11.23 15.51 -7.22
N ALA A 43 11.34 14.73 -6.15
CA ALA A 43 12.62 14.13 -5.74
C ALA A 43 13.09 13.01 -6.71
N HIS A 44 12.90 13.21 -8.02
CA HIS A 44 13.87 12.69 -8.96
C HIS A 44 14.97 13.74 -8.91
N GLU A 45 16.16 13.37 -8.44
CA GLU A 45 17.31 14.27 -8.56
C GLU A 45 17.43 14.56 -10.05
N ASP A 46 17.01 15.78 -10.45
CA ASP A 46 17.20 16.32 -11.78
C ASP A 46 18.71 16.55 -11.91
N GLY A 47 19.45 15.46 -12.08
CA GLY A 47 20.79 15.49 -12.62
C GLY A 47 20.68 16.34 -13.87
N THR A 48 21.31 17.50 -13.85
CA THR A 48 21.05 18.55 -14.84
C THR A 48 21.45 17.98 -16.20
N VAL A 49 20.46 17.56 -16.98
CA VAL A 49 20.68 16.95 -18.29
C VAL A 49 21.12 18.07 -19.22
N HIS A 50 22.42 18.22 -19.41
CA HIS A 50 22.96 19.18 -20.36
C HIS A 50 23.03 18.52 -21.74
N VAL A 51 22.20 19.02 -22.66
CA VAL A 51 22.26 18.63 -24.07
C VAL A 51 23.18 19.62 -24.76
N THR A 52 24.32 19.15 -25.26
CA THR A 52 25.23 20.01 -26.03
C THR A 52 24.61 20.34 -27.39
N PRO A 53 25.03 21.42 -28.07
CA PRO A 53 24.53 21.78 -29.40
C PRO A 53 24.70 20.67 -30.46
N GLU A 54 25.61 19.72 -30.21
CA GLU A 54 25.92 18.57 -31.04
C GLU A 54 24.99 17.36 -30.76
N GLY A 55 24.05 17.49 -29.82
CA GLY A 55 23.06 16.47 -29.47
C GLY A 55 23.55 15.42 -28.50
N GLU A 56 24.69 15.64 -27.83
CA GLU A 56 25.19 14.73 -26.80
C GLU A 56 24.51 15.03 -25.45
N VAL A 57 24.03 13.97 -24.79
CA VAL A 57 23.40 14.06 -23.47
C VAL A 57 24.42 13.70 -22.39
N ARG A 58 24.80 14.67 -21.55
CA ARG A 58 25.67 14.42 -20.38
C ARG A 58 24.89 14.63 -19.09
N VAL A 59 25.06 13.69 -18.17
CA VAL A 59 24.54 13.76 -16.80
C VAL A 59 25.69 14.20 -15.90
N ASP A 60 25.54 15.33 -15.21
CA ASP A 60 26.52 15.80 -14.21
C ASP A 60 26.33 15.02 -12.90
N PRO A 61 27.30 14.21 -12.46
CA PRO A 61 27.17 13.39 -11.25
C PRO A 61 27.42 14.15 -9.94
N ASN A 62 27.60 15.48 -9.96
CA ASN A 62 28.04 16.25 -8.80
C ASN A 62 27.20 17.52 -8.50
N ALA A 63 25.95 17.54 -8.99
CA ALA A 63 24.99 18.61 -8.69
C ALA A 63 24.33 18.42 -7.31
#